data_AF-A0A319DXG1-F1
#
_entry.id   AF-A0A319DXG1-F1
#
_cell.length_a   1.000
_cell.length_b   1.000
_cell.length_c   1.000
_cell.angle_alpha   90.00
_cell.angle_beta   90.00
_cell.angle_gamma   90.00
#
_symmetry.space_group_name_H-M   'P 1'
#
loop_
_entity.id
_entity.type
_entity.pdbx_description
1 polymer ?
#
loop_
_entity_poly.entity_id
_entity_poly.type
_entity_poly.pdbx_seq_one_letter_code
_entity_poly.pdbx_strand_id
1 'polypeptide(L)'
;TFEFLENLGSLLKDDGVIAILPSTLPPHHQLTHQNYAGDISLYPAALTVRTIQHVFPTCRIFREASDSDLTTDFTNMVIFCKKSAATPLTFRAPVTSDFMGSKFRQTYLVPKQEIDITRFEAIEKGGRRFLLSKETHLLHKYQDRAALEHWNIMRHVLPDLIRTAPICLFICLKHYDSRAR
;
A
#
# COMPACT_ATOMS: atom_id res chain seq x y z
N THR A 1 -6.77 10.25 0.04
CA THR A 1 -7.89 10.65 -0.83
C THR A 1 -7.37 11.68 -1.83
N PHE A 2 -8.16 12.03 -2.84
CA PHE A 2 -7.80 13.04 -3.83
C PHE A 2 -7.45 14.38 -3.17
N GLU A 3 -8.29 14.87 -2.26
CA GLU A 3 -8.13 16.16 -1.59
C GLU A 3 -6.84 16.20 -0.75
N PHE A 4 -6.52 15.08 -0.08
CA PHE A 4 -5.25 14.96 0.64
C PHE A 4 -4.05 15.02 -0.31
N LEU A 5 -4.11 14.33 -1.44
CA LEU A 5 -3.00 14.28 -2.40
C LEU A 5 -2.82 15.62 -3.10
N GLU A 6 -3.90 16.31 -3.43
CA GLU A 6 -3.89 17.66 -4.00
C GLU A 6 -3.22 18.66 -3.03
N ASN A 7 -3.60 18.63 -1.76
CA ASN A 7 -2.95 19.42 -0.71
C ASN A 7 -1.47 19.05 -0.52
N LEU A 8 -1.12 17.77 -0.59
CA LEU A 8 0.28 17.36 -0.56
C LEU A 8 1.04 17.89 -1.79
N GLY A 9 0.42 17.88 -2.96
CA GLY A 9 0.94 18.43 -4.21
C GLY A 9 1.21 19.93 -4.15
N SER A 10 0.37 20.70 -3.45
CA SER A 10 0.53 22.15 -3.31
C SER A 10 1.71 22.53 -2.39
N LEU A 11 2.07 21.66 -1.44
CA LEU A 11 3.20 21.87 -0.52
C LEU A 11 4.56 21.50 -1.13
N LEU A 12 4.57 20.77 -2.25
CA LEU A 12 5.79 20.33 -2.91
C LEU A 12 6.29 21.38 -3.91
N LYS A 13 7.62 21.54 -3.95
CA LYS A 13 8.31 22.23 -5.05
C LYS A 13 7.95 21.58 -6.39
N ASP A 14 8.11 22.29 -7.49
CA ASP A 14 7.71 21.80 -8.82
C ASP A 14 8.39 20.48 -9.22
N ASP A 15 9.64 20.30 -8.82
CA ASP A 15 10.40 19.05 -8.99
C ASP A 15 10.40 18.14 -7.74
N GLY A 16 9.48 18.39 -6.81
CA GLY A 16 9.31 17.60 -5.59
C GLY A 16 8.97 16.14 -5.90
N VAL A 17 9.58 15.23 -5.12
CA VAL A 17 9.35 13.80 -5.18
C VAL A 17 8.74 13.34 -3.88
N ILE A 18 7.76 12.44 -3.96
CA ILE A 18 7.17 11.77 -2.82
C ILE A 18 7.34 10.26 -2.95
N ALA A 19 7.44 9.61 -1.80
CA ALA A 19 7.32 8.16 -1.67
C ALA A 19 6.07 7.88 -0.83
N ILE A 20 5.12 7.14 -1.40
CA ILE A 20 3.88 6.77 -0.74
C ILE A 20 3.91 5.26 -0.48
N LEU A 21 3.65 4.90 0.77
CA LEU A 21 3.30 3.54 1.21
C LEU A 21 1.78 3.54 1.45
N PRO A 22 0.95 3.13 0.47
CA PRO A 22 -0.49 3.28 0.58
C PRO A 22 -1.03 2.34 1.68
N SER A 23 -1.62 2.88 2.75
CA SER A 23 -2.32 2.04 3.73
C SER A 23 -3.80 2.00 3.41
N THR A 24 -4.37 0.79 3.29
CA THR A 24 -5.82 0.59 3.22
C THR A 24 -6.43 0.33 4.59
N LEU A 25 -5.70 0.52 5.70
CA LEU A 25 -6.26 0.28 7.03
C LEU A 25 -7.13 1.46 7.49
N PRO A 26 -8.23 1.19 8.24
CA PRO A 26 -9.12 2.23 8.71
C PRO A 26 -8.42 3.18 9.71
N PRO A 27 -8.80 4.46 9.75
CA PRO A 27 -8.18 5.47 10.61
C PRO A 27 -8.44 5.26 12.11
N HIS A 28 -9.33 4.35 12.50
CA HIS A 28 -9.75 4.17 13.90
C HIS A 28 -8.84 3.28 14.76
N HIS A 29 -7.74 2.75 14.21
CA HIS A 29 -6.80 1.93 14.99
C HIS A 29 -5.35 2.37 14.72
N GLN A 30 -4.97 3.48 15.32
CA GLN A 30 -3.65 4.09 15.23
C GLN A 30 -2.59 3.34 16.06
N LEU A 31 -2.46 2.01 15.87
CA LEU A 31 -1.42 1.21 16.53
C LEU A 31 -0.83 0.08 15.67
N THR A 32 -1.23 -0.07 14.41
CA THR A 32 -0.53 -0.97 13.48
C THR A 32 0.04 -0.16 12.31
N HIS A 33 1.30 0.25 12.45
CA HIS A 33 2.13 0.67 11.33
C HIS A 33 2.44 -0.56 10.48
N GLN A 34 1.46 -1.03 9.71
CA GLN A 34 1.70 -2.04 8.70
C GLN A 34 1.82 -1.33 7.36
N ASN A 35 2.93 -1.59 6.67
CA ASN A 35 3.12 -1.27 5.27
C ASN A 35 1.95 -1.85 4.45
N TYR A 36 1.72 -1.33 3.25
CA TYR A 36 0.69 -1.85 2.35
C TYR A 36 0.80 -3.37 2.21
N ALA A 37 -0.01 -4.16 2.90
CA ALA A 37 -0.05 -5.60 2.71
C ALA A 37 -1.39 -5.92 2.04
N GLY A 38 -1.39 -5.98 0.71
CA GLY A 38 -2.63 -6.09 -0.05
C GLY A 38 -2.43 -6.76 -1.41
N ASP A 39 -3.52 -7.37 -1.88
CA ASP A 39 -3.59 -7.91 -3.23
C ASP A 39 -3.72 -6.76 -4.24
N ILE A 40 -2.71 -6.60 -5.09
CA ILE A 40 -2.63 -5.53 -6.08
C ILE A 40 -3.61 -5.72 -7.25
N SER A 41 -4.22 -6.91 -7.39
CA SER A 41 -5.27 -7.17 -8.38
C SER A 41 -6.62 -6.56 -8.00
N LEU A 42 -6.81 -6.19 -6.74
CA LEU A 42 -8.10 -5.72 -6.24
C LEU A 42 -8.36 -4.25 -6.57
N TYR A 43 -9.64 -3.94 -6.75
CA TYR A 43 -10.14 -2.59 -7.02
C TYR A 43 -9.57 -1.46 -6.11
N PRO A 44 -9.42 -1.63 -4.78
CA PRO A 44 -8.86 -0.57 -3.93
C PRO A 44 -7.41 -0.21 -4.24
N ALA A 45 -6.60 -1.19 -4.65
CA ALA A 45 -5.21 -0.96 -5.05
C ALA A 45 -5.17 -0.06 -6.28
N ALA A 46 -5.92 -0.44 -7.31
CA ALA A 46 -6.03 0.32 -8.55
C ALA A 46 -6.63 1.72 -8.33
N LEU A 47 -7.67 1.84 -7.50
CA LEU A 47 -8.25 3.14 -7.16
C LEU A 47 -7.25 4.06 -6.48
N THR A 48 -6.42 3.53 -5.57
CA THR A 48 -5.39 4.29 -4.87
C THR A 48 -4.32 4.78 -5.83
N VAL A 49 -3.79 3.89 -6.68
CA VAL A 49 -2.78 4.23 -7.70
C VAL A 49 -3.31 5.30 -8.65
N ARG A 50 -4.52 5.14 -9.19
CA ARG A 50 -5.13 6.14 -10.09
C ARG A 50 -5.32 7.49 -9.44
N THR A 51 -5.70 7.52 -8.16
CA THR A 51 -5.86 8.78 -7.43
C THR A 51 -4.53 9.49 -7.26
N ILE A 52 -3.44 8.76 -7.00
CA ILE A 52 -2.08 9.31 -6.91
C ILE A 52 -1.61 9.84 -8.27
N GLN A 53 -1.74 9.03 -9.33
CA GLN A 53 -1.33 9.41 -10.68
C GLN A 53 -2.06 10.65 -11.20
N HIS A 54 -3.28 10.91 -10.72
CA HIS A 54 -4.01 12.09 -11.12
C HIS A 54 -3.36 13.38 -10.65
N VAL A 55 -2.79 13.37 -9.45
CA VAL A 55 -2.12 14.54 -8.87
C VAL A 55 -0.65 14.58 -9.27
N PHE A 56 -0.01 13.42 -9.41
CA PHE A 56 1.40 13.29 -9.74
C PHE A 56 1.56 12.53 -11.08
N PRO A 57 1.90 13.22 -12.17
CA PRO A 57 1.87 12.63 -13.51
C PRO A 57 2.98 11.61 -13.76
N THR A 58 4.09 11.66 -13.02
CA THR A 58 5.24 10.77 -13.24
C THR A 58 5.45 9.90 -12.03
N CYS A 59 5.04 8.63 -12.11
CA CYS A 59 5.13 7.68 -11.01
C CYS A 59 5.82 6.37 -11.44
N ARG A 60 6.50 5.74 -10.49
CA ARG A 60 7.09 4.41 -10.61
C ARG A 60 6.73 3.60 -9.38
N ILE A 61 6.28 2.37 -9.59
CA ILE A 61 5.74 1.51 -8.54
C ILE A 61 6.62 0.29 -8.41
N PHE A 62 7.02 -0.05 -7.19
CA PHE A 62 7.85 -1.20 -6.92
C PHE A 62 7.21 -2.10 -5.88
N ARG A 63 7.37 -3.41 -6.03
CA ARG A 63 7.01 -4.40 -5.03
C ARG A 63 8.21 -4.97 -4.30
N GLU A 64 8.00 -5.43 -3.08
CA GLU A 64 9.06 -5.96 -2.20
C GLU A 64 9.61 -7.31 -2.69
N ALA A 65 8.72 -8.25 -3.02
CA ALA A 65 9.07 -9.56 -3.57
C ALA A 65 7.94 -10.12 -4.44
N SER A 66 8.30 -11.00 -5.35
CA SER A 66 7.40 -11.82 -6.15
C SER A 66 7.76 -13.26 -5.87
N ASP A 67 7.21 -13.82 -4.80
CA ASP A 67 7.31 -15.26 -4.61
C ASP A 67 6.52 -15.92 -5.73
N SER A 68 7.23 -16.65 -6.60
CA SER A 68 6.65 -17.48 -7.66
C SER A 68 5.68 -18.54 -7.13
N ASP A 69 5.72 -18.78 -5.82
CA ASP A 69 5.05 -19.88 -5.14
C ASP A 69 3.74 -19.47 -4.46
N LEU A 70 3.48 -18.15 -4.34
CA LEU A 70 2.20 -17.63 -3.88
C LEU A 70 1.35 -17.28 -5.09
N THR A 71 0.25 -18.01 -5.27
CA THR A 71 -0.76 -17.75 -6.32
C THR A 71 -1.49 -16.42 -6.15
N THR A 72 -1.15 -15.65 -5.12
CA THR A 72 -1.79 -14.39 -4.76
C THR A 72 -0.83 -13.22 -5.00
N ASP A 73 -1.32 -12.17 -5.66
CA ASP A 73 -0.60 -10.92 -5.91
C ASP A 73 -0.53 -10.04 -4.63
N PHE A 74 -0.42 -10.69 -3.47
CA PHE A 74 -0.36 -10.06 -2.16
C PHE A 74 1.08 -9.62 -1.86
N THR A 75 1.36 -8.31 -1.91
CA THR A 75 2.73 -7.82 -1.75
C THR A 75 2.75 -6.42 -1.15
N ASN A 76 3.88 -6.05 -0.54
CA ASN A 76 4.16 -4.67 -0.19
C ASN A 76 4.56 -3.88 -1.43
N MET A 77 3.92 -2.73 -1.64
CA MET A 77 4.24 -1.82 -2.75
C MET A 77 4.62 -0.43 -2.23
N VAL A 78 5.60 0.16 -2.92
CA VAL A 78 6.01 1.55 -2.75
C VAL A 78 5.82 2.30 -4.06
N ILE A 79 5.23 3.48 -3.97
CA ILE A 79 4.94 4.33 -5.13
C ILE A 79 5.81 5.58 -5.00
N PHE A 80 6.74 5.77 -5.93
CA PHE A 80 7.50 6.99 -6.05
C PHE A 80 6.88 7.86 -7.13
N CYS A 81 6.56 9.10 -6.79
CA CYS A 81 5.93 10.02 -7.73
C CYS A 81 6.61 11.38 -7.72
N LYS A 82 6.59 12.03 -8.88
CA LYS A 82 7.12 13.36 -9.11
C LYS A 82 6.01 14.27 -9.62
N LYS A 83 6.01 15.52 -9.15
CA LYS A 83 5.01 16.54 -9.50
C LYS A 83 5.16 17.03 -10.94
N SER A 84 6.39 17.24 -11.39
CA SER A 84 6.70 17.66 -12.76
C SER A 84 6.87 16.47 -13.69
N ALA A 85 6.28 16.58 -14.89
CA ALA A 85 6.50 15.66 -16.02
C ALA A 85 7.69 16.07 -16.91
N ALA A 86 8.37 17.18 -16.60
CA ALA A 86 9.44 17.72 -17.45
C ALA A 86 10.68 16.82 -17.49
N THR A 87 10.91 16.02 -16.44
CA THR A 87 12.03 15.09 -16.38
C THR A 87 11.61 13.73 -15.82
N PRO A 88 12.18 12.63 -16.32
CA PRO A 88 11.83 11.29 -15.87
C PRO A 88 12.29 11.05 -14.43
N LEU A 89 11.53 10.23 -13.71
CA LEU A 89 11.88 9.80 -12.36
C LEU A 89 12.99 8.74 -12.40
N THR A 90 14.21 9.14 -12.06
CA THR A 90 15.40 8.28 -12.04
C THR A 90 15.92 8.08 -10.62
N PHE A 91 16.47 6.90 -10.36
CA PHE A 91 17.17 6.58 -9.12
C PHE A 91 18.66 6.61 -9.39
N ARG A 92 19.42 7.28 -8.52
CA ARG A 92 20.88 7.23 -8.59
C ARG A 92 21.38 5.85 -8.15
N ALA A 93 22.51 5.43 -8.71
CA ALA A 93 23.19 4.24 -8.21
C ALA A 93 23.60 4.45 -6.73
N PRO A 94 23.41 3.44 -5.87
CA PRO A 94 23.85 3.53 -4.49
C PRO A 94 25.38 3.52 -4.42
N VAL A 95 25.92 4.30 -3.48
CA VAL A 95 27.35 4.33 -3.15
C VAL A 95 27.57 3.65 -1.79
N THR A 96 28.82 3.30 -1.48
CA THR A 96 29.16 2.57 -0.25
C THR A 96 28.62 3.22 1.03
N SER A 97 28.57 4.56 1.07
CA SER A 97 28.04 5.31 2.20
C SER A 97 26.53 5.11 2.41
N ASP A 98 25.75 4.86 1.36
CA ASP A 98 24.29 4.69 1.47
C ASP A 98 23.92 3.41 2.19
N PHE A 99 24.76 2.39 2.07
CA PHE A 99 24.57 1.13 2.77
C PHE A 99 24.77 1.29 4.27
N MET A 100 25.48 2.32 4.75
CA MET A 100 25.76 2.56 6.18
C MET A 100 26.25 1.29 6.91
N GLY A 101 27.04 0.45 6.23
CA GLY A 101 27.51 -0.85 6.75
C GLY A 101 26.42 -1.92 6.95
N SER A 102 25.17 -1.65 6.56
CA SER A 102 24.04 -2.57 6.70
C SER A 102 23.93 -3.52 5.50
N LYS A 103 24.08 -4.81 5.78
CA LYS A 103 23.83 -5.88 4.80
C LYS A 103 22.39 -5.87 4.29
N PHE A 104 21.44 -5.45 5.12
CA PHE A 104 20.04 -5.30 4.72
C PHE A 104 19.88 -4.23 3.63
N ARG A 105 20.53 -3.07 3.81
CA ARG A 105 20.53 -2.03 2.77
C ARG A 105 21.25 -2.47 1.50
N GLN A 106 22.33 -3.25 1.62
CA GLN A 106 22.99 -3.81 0.43
C GLN A 106 22.05 -4.66 -0.43
N THR A 107 21.14 -5.40 0.20
CA THR A 107 20.20 -6.28 -0.50
C THR A 107 18.96 -5.52 -1.02
N TYR A 108 18.39 -4.62 -0.21
CA TYR A 108 17.03 -4.08 -0.42
C TYR A 108 16.96 -2.57 -0.69
N LEU A 109 18.07 -1.82 -0.62
CA LEU A 109 18.04 -0.35 -0.82
C LEU A 109 17.58 0.05 -2.23
N VAL A 110 17.99 -0.74 -3.24
CA VAL A 110 17.60 -0.49 -4.62
C VAL A 110 16.35 -1.30 -4.92
N PRO A 111 15.22 -0.66 -5.24
CA PRO A 111 14.02 -1.38 -5.64
C PRO A 111 14.25 -2.00 -7.02
N LYS A 112 14.04 -3.33 -7.13
CA LYS A 112 14.35 -4.10 -8.34
C LYS A 112 13.11 -4.50 -9.13
N GLN A 113 11.98 -4.68 -8.45
CA GLN A 113 10.77 -5.24 -9.04
C GLN A 113 9.77 -4.14 -9.34
N GLU A 114 9.85 -3.58 -10.55
CA GLU A 114 8.93 -2.55 -11.02
C GLU A 114 7.62 -3.18 -11.52
N ILE A 115 6.49 -2.58 -11.15
CA ILE A 115 5.16 -2.96 -11.64
C ILE A 115 4.78 -2.00 -12.76
N ASP A 116 4.31 -2.54 -13.89
CA ASP A 116 3.74 -1.74 -14.96
C ASP A 116 2.48 -1.01 -14.46
N ILE A 117 2.53 0.31 -14.49
CA ILE A 117 1.48 1.17 -13.96
C ILE A 117 0.19 1.08 -14.78
N THR A 118 0.27 0.68 -16.05
CA THR A 118 -0.90 0.51 -16.93
C THR A 118 -1.87 -0.55 -16.42
N ARG A 119 -1.37 -1.49 -15.59
CA ARG A 119 -2.17 -2.50 -14.89
C ARG A 119 -3.31 -1.89 -14.05
N PHE A 120 -3.16 -0.64 -13.58
CA PHE A 120 -4.14 0.01 -12.72
C PHE A 120 -5.11 0.94 -13.46
N GLU A 121 -4.95 1.12 -14.77
CA GLU A 121 -5.75 2.05 -15.57
C GLU A 121 -7.20 1.58 -15.78
N ALA A 122 -7.42 0.26 -15.80
CA ALA A 122 -8.74 -0.31 -16.02
C ALA A 122 -9.73 0.13 -14.92
N ILE A 123 -10.87 0.66 -15.36
CA ILE A 123 -11.99 1.04 -14.49
C ILE A 123 -13.11 0.03 -14.73
N GLU A 124 -13.44 -0.75 -13.71
CA GLU A 124 -14.57 -1.67 -13.75
C GLU A 124 -15.89 -0.90 -13.98
N LYS A 125 -16.90 -1.57 -14.55
CA LYS A 125 -18.20 -0.94 -14.82
C LYS A 125 -18.85 -0.47 -13.52
N GLY A 126 -19.07 0.84 -13.39
CA GLY A 126 -19.57 1.47 -12.15
C GLY A 126 -18.48 1.79 -11.11
N GLY A 127 -17.22 1.48 -11.42
CA GLY A 127 -16.05 1.85 -10.64
C GLY A 127 -15.76 3.35 -10.71
N ARG A 128 -15.04 3.84 -9.69
CA ARG A 128 -14.62 5.23 -9.59
C ARG A 128 -13.23 5.41 -10.17
N ARG A 129 -13.02 6.60 -10.74
CA ARG A 129 -11.72 7.03 -11.24
C ARG A 129 -10.78 7.42 -10.11
N PHE A 130 -11.31 8.15 -9.11
CA PHE A 130 -10.56 8.68 -7.98
C PHE A 130 -11.30 8.44 -6.66
N LEU A 131 -10.55 8.36 -5.56
CA LEU A 131 -11.09 8.25 -4.20
C LEU A 131 -11.28 9.64 -3.58
N LEU A 132 -12.52 10.10 -3.51
CA LEU A 132 -12.88 11.33 -2.77
C LEU A 132 -13.00 11.06 -1.28
N SER A 133 -12.76 12.07 -0.45
CA SER A 133 -12.82 11.94 1.01
C SER A 133 -14.20 11.57 1.53
N LYS A 134 -15.27 12.01 0.84
CA LYS A 134 -16.66 11.65 1.18
C LYS A 134 -17.02 10.19 0.82
N GLU A 135 -16.20 9.53 0.02
CA GLU A 135 -16.47 8.20 -0.56
C GLU A 135 -15.63 7.10 0.09
N THR A 136 -14.86 7.41 1.14
CA THR A 136 -13.99 6.44 1.85
C THR A 136 -14.76 5.25 2.42
N HIS A 137 -16.02 5.46 2.83
CA HIS A 137 -16.90 4.41 3.35
C HIS A 137 -17.13 3.25 2.36
N LEU A 138 -17.03 3.51 1.05
CA LEU A 138 -17.18 2.48 0.01
C LEU A 138 -16.04 1.46 0.04
N LEU A 139 -14.90 1.82 0.64
CA LEU A 139 -13.76 0.91 0.77
C LEU A 139 -13.86 -0.02 1.97
N HIS A 140 -14.71 0.26 2.95
CA HIS A 140 -14.77 -0.52 4.21
C HIS A 140 -14.95 -2.02 3.96
N LYS A 141 -15.81 -2.40 3.02
CA LYS A 141 -16.02 -3.82 2.66
C LYS A 141 -14.74 -4.49 2.14
N TYR A 142 -13.96 -3.77 1.34
CA TYR A 142 -12.70 -4.29 0.82
C TYR A 142 -11.62 -4.34 1.90
N GLN A 143 -11.61 -3.37 2.82
CA GLN A 143 -10.71 -3.33 3.96
C GLN A 143 -10.97 -4.50 4.92
N ASP A 144 -12.25 -4.75 5.25
CA ASP A 144 -12.65 -5.89 6.08
C ASP A 144 -12.18 -7.22 5.44
N ARG A 145 -12.38 -7.38 4.12
CA ARG A 145 -11.89 -8.58 3.41
C ARG A 145 -10.37 -8.68 3.40
N ALA A 146 -9.66 -7.60 3.08
CA ALA A 146 -8.19 -7.59 3.05
C ALA A 146 -7.60 -7.91 4.42
N ALA A 147 -8.21 -7.42 5.51
CA ALA A 147 -7.80 -7.73 6.87
C ALA A 147 -7.98 -9.22 7.20
N LEU A 148 -9.05 -9.86 6.74
CA LEU A 148 -9.27 -11.30 6.91
C LEU A 148 -8.23 -12.13 6.13
N GLU A 149 -7.93 -11.77 4.88
CA GLU A 149 -6.91 -12.46 4.10
C GLU A 149 -5.51 -12.29 4.69
N HIS A 150 -5.17 -11.06 5.12
CA HIS A 150 -3.92 -10.81 5.82
C HIS A 150 -3.81 -11.64 7.10
N TRP A 151 -4.90 -11.74 7.88
CA TRP A 151 -4.94 -12.60 9.07
C TRP A 151 -4.76 -14.08 8.71
N ASN A 152 -5.36 -14.56 7.63
CA ASN A 152 -5.16 -15.93 7.15
C ASN A 152 -3.69 -16.22 6.86
N ILE A 153 -2.97 -15.29 6.24
CA ILE A 153 -1.53 -15.40 6.00
C ILE A 153 -0.77 -15.41 7.34
N MET A 154 -1.08 -14.49 8.26
CA MET A 154 -0.42 -14.40 9.56
C MET A 154 -0.58 -15.68 10.41
N ARG A 155 -1.68 -16.44 10.23
CA ARG A 155 -1.86 -17.74 10.90
C ARG A 155 -0.86 -18.82 10.44
N HIS A 156 -0.27 -18.68 9.26
CA HIS A 156 0.77 -19.58 8.76
C HIS A 156 2.18 -19.11 9.15
N VAL A 157 2.36 -17.83 9.45
CA VAL A 157 3.63 -17.23 9.85
C VAL A 157 3.88 -17.35 11.36
N LEU A 158 2.81 -17.24 12.17
CA LEU A 158 2.92 -17.31 13.63
C LEU A 158 2.95 -18.77 14.12
N PRO A 159 3.93 -19.16 14.96
CA PRO A 159 3.94 -20.47 15.58
C PRO A 159 2.69 -20.70 16.44
N ASP A 160 2.24 -21.96 16.47
CA ASP A 160 1.02 -22.39 17.18
C ASP A 160 0.95 -21.98 18.66
N LEU A 161 2.10 -21.81 19.30
CA LEU A 161 2.21 -21.41 20.70
C LEU A 161 1.67 -19.98 20.96
N ILE A 162 1.71 -19.09 19.97
CA ILE A 162 1.18 -17.72 20.07
C ILE A 162 -0.33 -17.69 19.78
N ARG A 163 -0.82 -18.65 18.98
CA ARG A 163 -2.22 -18.76 18.54
C ARG A 163 -3.20 -19.09 19.68
N THR A 164 -2.71 -19.68 20.78
CA THR A 164 -3.52 -20.04 21.95
C THR A 164 -3.53 -18.98 23.06
N ALA A 165 -2.75 -17.90 22.94
CA ALA A 165 -2.76 -16.82 23.91
C ALA A 165 -4.08 -16.03 23.83
N PRO A 166 -4.80 -15.80 24.94
CA PRO A 166 -6.09 -15.10 24.96
C PRO A 166 -6.03 -13.64 24.45
N ILE A 167 -4.83 -13.10 24.26
CA ILE A 167 -4.57 -11.74 23.76
C ILE A 167 -5.03 -11.58 22.30
N CYS A 168 -4.86 -12.60 21.44
CA CYS A 168 -5.30 -12.52 20.03
C CYS A 168 -6.83 -12.68 19.88
N LEU A 169 -7.46 -13.48 20.75
CA LEU A 169 -8.91 -13.70 20.70
C LEU A 169 -9.69 -12.45 21.15
N PHE A 170 -9.14 -11.68 22.10
CA PHE A 170 -9.78 -10.48 22.66
C PHE A 170 -9.87 -9.30 21.67
N ILE A 171 -8.89 -9.14 20.78
CA ILE A 171 -8.92 -8.08 19.76
C ILE A 171 -10.02 -8.36 18.73
N CYS A 172 -10.26 -9.63 18.39
CA CYS A 172 -11.22 -10.02 17.37
C CYS A 172 -12.67 -10.11 17.88
N LEU A 173 -12.89 -10.65 19.10
CA LEU A 173 -14.24 -10.79 19.67
C LEU A 173 -14.91 -9.45 19.95
N LYS A 174 -14.15 -8.40 20.32
CA LYS A 174 -14.73 -7.05 20.48
C LYS A 174 -15.29 -6.47 19.17
N HIS A 175 -14.80 -6.90 18.00
CA HIS A 175 -15.31 -6.45 16.70
C HIS A 175 -16.51 -7.27 16.21
N TYR A 176 -16.65 -8.52 16.63
CA TYR A 176 -17.81 -9.35 16.29
C TYR A 176 -19.03 -8.98 17.13
N ASP A 177 -18.86 -8.72 18.44
CA ASP A 177 -19.96 -8.43 19.36
C ASP A 177 -20.53 -7.01 19.22
N SER A 178 -19.72 -6.05 18.75
CA SER A 178 -20.18 -4.66 18.55
C SER A 178 -20.98 -4.42 17.25
N ARG A 179 -21.15 -5.45 16.38
CA ARG A 179 -22.08 -5.41 15.23
C ARG A 179 -23.34 -6.26 15.45
N ALA A 180 -23.53 -6.85 16.64
CA ALA A 180 -24.65 -7.73 16.97
C ALA A 180 -25.73 -7.10 17.89
N ARG A 181 -25.78 -5.77 18.02
CA ARG A 181 -26.89 -5.04 18.64
C ARG A 181 -27.29 -3.82 17.83
#